data_AF-A0A832AMV9-F1
#
_entry.id   AF-A0A832AMV9-F1
#
_cell.length_a   1.000
_cell.length_b   1.000
_cell.length_c   1.000
_cell.angle_alpha   90.00
_cell.angle_beta   90.00
_cell.angle_gamma   90.00
#
_symmetry.space_group_name_H-M   'P 1'
#
loop_
_entity.id
_entity.type
_entity.pdbx_description
1 polymer ?
#
loop_
_entity_poly.entity_id
_entity_poly.type
_entity_poly.pdbx_seq_one_letter_code
_entity_poly.pdbx_strand_id
1 'polypeptide(L)'
;MFAPGFFESGPVASAVVAGGVVAAVSAVVGVFTVMRGQSFAGHALSDMGTTGGSGAFLVGVSPLWGFVTVSVVAVAAMELIGIRR
;
A
#
# COMPACT_ATOMS: atom_id res chain seq x y z
N MET A 1 15.35 24.70 2.67
CA MET A 1 16.68 24.56 3.32
C MET A 1 16.49 23.74 4.58
N PHE A 2 17.15 22.58 4.67
CA PHE A 2 16.98 21.64 5.79
C PHE A 2 17.52 22.24 7.09
N ALA A 3 16.93 21.87 8.23
CA ALA A 3 17.43 22.27 9.54
C ALA A 3 18.82 21.64 9.80
N PRO A 4 19.73 22.32 10.52
CA PRO A 4 21.01 21.73 10.92
C PRO A 4 20.76 20.45 11.75
N GLY A 5 21.49 19.37 11.46
CA GLY A 5 21.31 18.05 12.08
C GLY A 5 20.14 17.21 11.54
N PHE A 6 19.39 17.70 10.54
CA PHE A 6 18.26 16.97 9.94
C PHE A 6 18.65 15.55 9.48
N PHE A 7 19.77 15.42 8.76
CA PHE A 7 20.27 14.14 8.24
C PHE A 7 21.01 13.28 9.29
N GLU A 8 21.38 13.83 10.44
CA GLU A 8 21.97 13.07 11.55
C GLU A 8 20.92 12.44 12.47
N SER A 9 19.65 12.84 12.32
CA SER A 9 18.58 12.31 13.16
C SER A 9 18.22 10.86 12.77
N GLY A 10 18.25 9.96 13.75
CA GLY A 10 17.87 8.55 13.57
C GLY A 10 16.49 8.33 12.92
N PRO A 11 15.44 9.12 13.26
CA PRO A 11 14.15 9.04 12.59
C PRO A 11 14.21 9.39 11.10
N VAL A 12 15.00 10.39 10.68
CA VAL A 12 15.12 10.77 9.26
C VAL A 12 15.82 9.66 8.48
N ALA A 13 16.87 9.06 9.02
CA ALA A 13 17.53 7.91 8.39
C ALA A 13 16.54 6.75 8.19
N SER A 14 15.76 6.43 9.22
CA SER A 14 14.75 5.36 9.16
C SER A 14 13.65 5.66 8.13
N ALA A 15 13.17 6.91 8.09
CA ALA A 15 12.16 7.36 7.13
C ALA A 15 12.68 7.32 5.69
N VAL A 16 13.94 7.69 5.45
CA VAL A 16 14.56 7.64 4.11
C VAL A 16 14.70 6.20 3.63
N VAL A 17 15.14 5.29 4.50
CA VAL A 17 15.25 3.86 4.15
C VAL A 17 13.86 3.27 3.88
N ALA A 18 12.90 3.48 4.78
CA ALA A 18 11.54 2.98 4.61
C ALA A 18 10.89 3.56 3.33
N GLY A 19 11.01 4.86 3.10
CA GLY A 19 10.49 5.53 1.90
C GLY A 19 11.15 5.02 0.62
N GLY A 20 12.47 4.80 0.63
CA GLY A 20 13.20 4.22 -0.50
C GLY A 20 12.73 2.81 -0.86
N VAL A 21 12.50 1.96 0.13
CA VAL A 21 11.94 0.61 -0.07
C VAL A 21 10.53 0.70 -0.66
N VAL A 22 9.66 1.52 -0.06
CA VAL A 22 8.27 1.70 -0.54
C VAL A 22 8.24 2.25 -1.96
N ALA A 23 9.12 3.20 -2.31
CA ALA A 23 9.22 3.76 -3.65
C ALA A 23 9.64 2.72 -4.69
N ALA A 24 10.64 1.88 -4.38
CA ALA A 24 11.09 0.81 -5.27
C ALA A 24 9.98 -0.22 -5.53
N VAL A 25 9.30 -0.68 -4.48
CA VAL A 25 8.17 -1.61 -4.61
C VAL A 25 7.03 -0.99 -5.42
N SER A 26 6.67 0.27 -5.13
CA SER A 26 5.60 0.97 -5.86
C SER A 26 5.92 1.18 -7.33
N ALA A 27 7.19 1.45 -7.68
CA ALA A 27 7.62 1.57 -9.07
C ALA A 27 7.43 0.25 -9.84
N VAL A 28 7.86 -0.87 -9.25
CA VAL A 28 7.72 -2.21 -9.88
C VAL A 28 6.24 -2.58 -10.05
N VAL A 29 5.43 -2.44 -8.99
CA VAL A 29 4.01 -2.79 -9.02
C VAL A 29 3.22 -1.87 -9.95
N GLY A 30 3.53 -0.56 -9.96
CA GLY A 30 2.90 0.41 -10.84
C GLY A 30 3.16 0.11 -12.32
N VAL A 31 4.41 -0.16 -12.70
CA VAL A 31 4.75 -0.54 -14.08
C VAL A 31 4.03 -1.83 -14.47
N PHE A 32 4.01 -2.83 -13.59
CA PHE A 32 3.31 -4.10 -13.87
C PHE A 32 1.81 -3.92 -14.08
N THR A 33 1.14 -3.14 -13.21
CA THR A 33 -0.32 -2.91 -13.32
C THR A 33 -0.69 -2.13 -14.59
N VAL A 34 0.14 -1.16 -15.00
CA VAL A 34 -0.02 -0.45 -16.28
C VAL A 34 0.14 -1.40 -17.46
N MET A 35 1.20 -2.21 -17.48
CA MET A 35 1.46 -3.17 -18.56
C MET A 35 0.35 -4.24 -18.68
N ARG A 36 -0.30 -4.62 -17.57
CA ARG A 36 -1.45 -5.53 -17.56
C ARG A 36 -2.80 -4.85 -17.87
N GLY A 37 -2.84 -3.52 -18.01
CA GLY A 37 -4.10 -2.78 -18.16
C GLY A 37 -5.01 -2.85 -16.92
N GLN A 38 -4.43 -3.04 -15.73
CA GLN A 38 -5.14 -3.22 -14.45
C GLN A 38 -5.00 -1.99 -13.53
N SER A 39 -4.75 -0.79 -14.08
CA SER A 39 -4.59 0.44 -13.29
C SER A 39 -5.81 0.75 -12.41
N PHE A 40 -7.02 0.40 -12.86
CA PHE A 40 -8.25 0.51 -12.05
C PHE A 40 -8.21 -0.37 -10.80
N ALA A 41 -7.66 -1.58 -10.89
CA ALA A 41 -7.53 -2.48 -9.75
C ALA A 41 -6.61 -1.87 -8.68
N GLY A 42 -5.51 -1.20 -9.09
CA GLY A 42 -4.61 -0.52 -8.16
C GLY A 42 -5.26 0.66 -7.42
N HIS A 43 -6.08 1.46 -8.11
CA HIS A 43 -6.83 2.56 -7.50
C HIS A 43 -7.90 2.03 -6.52
N ALA A 44 -8.73 1.09 -6.97
CA ALA A 44 -9.77 0.49 -6.14
C ALA A 44 -9.20 -0.25 -4.91
N LEU A 45 -8.05 -0.90 -5.06
CA LEU A 45 -7.35 -1.56 -3.97
C LEU A 45 -6.85 -0.57 -2.91
N SER A 46 -6.41 0.62 -3.32
CA SER A 46 -5.95 1.66 -2.39
C SER A 46 -7.10 2.20 -1.51
N ASP A 47 -8.28 2.40 -2.10
CA ASP A 47 -9.48 2.79 -1.36
C ASP A 47 -9.96 1.68 -0.42
N MET A 48 -9.92 0.42 -0.89
CA MET A 48 -10.28 -0.74 -0.05
C MET A 48 -9.28 -0.95 1.10
N GLY A 49 -7.98 -0.76 0.88
CA GLY A 49 -6.98 -0.82 1.95
C GLY A 49 -7.27 0.20 3.04
N THR A 50 -7.54 1.45 2.67
CA THR A 50 -7.90 2.54 3.61
C THR A 50 -9.16 2.22 4.40
N THR A 51 -10.16 1.65 3.74
CA THR A 51 -11.40 1.18 4.38
C THR A 51 -11.10 0.06 5.39
N GLY A 52 -10.25 -0.90 5.04
CA GLY A 52 -9.87 -2.02 5.92
C GLY A 52 -9.09 -1.59 7.15
N GLY A 53 -8.11 -0.69 7.00
CA GLY A 53 -7.36 -0.12 8.14
C GLY A 53 -8.28 0.64 9.11
N SER A 54 -9.21 1.44 8.57
CA SER A 54 -10.20 2.18 9.36
C SER A 54 -11.18 1.23 10.08
N GLY A 55 -11.62 0.17 9.41
CA GLY A 55 -12.48 -0.86 9.99
C GLY A 55 -11.80 -1.64 11.13
N ALA A 56 -10.52 -2.01 10.96
CA ALA A 56 -9.76 -2.67 12.02
C ALA A 56 -9.61 -1.79 13.26
N PHE A 57 -9.39 -0.47 13.07
CA PHE A 57 -9.34 0.48 14.15
C PHE A 57 -10.65 0.54 14.96
N LEU A 58 -11.82 0.49 14.30
CA LEU A 58 -13.13 0.49 14.97
C LEU A 58 -13.36 -0.77 15.83
N VAL A 59 -12.80 -1.90 15.42
CA VAL A 59 -12.91 -3.18 16.16
C VAL A 59 -11.81 -3.31 17.23
N GLY A 60 -10.98 -2.28 17.41
CA GLY A 60 -9.90 -2.27 18.41
C GLY A 60 -8.71 -3.15 18.04
N VAL A 61 -8.59 -3.56 16.78
CA VAL A 61 -7.48 -4.36 16.24
C VAL A 61 -6.44 -3.41 15.62
N SER A 62 -5.18 -3.84 15.53
CA SER A 62 -4.15 -3.01 14.90
C SER A 62 -4.51 -2.71 13.43
N PRO A 63 -4.41 -1.45 12.97
CA PRO A 63 -4.77 -1.06 11.61
C PRO A 63 -3.99 -1.82 10.53
N LEU A 64 -2.75 -2.21 10.83
CA LEU A 64 -1.90 -3.01 9.94
C LEU A 64 -2.59 -4.31 9.50
N TRP A 65 -3.25 -5.01 10.43
CA TRP A 65 -3.99 -6.23 10.09
C TRP A 65 -5.18 -5.91 9.19
N GLY A 66 -5.86 -4.79 9.41
CA GLY A 66 -6.96 -4.32 8.55
C GLY A 66 -6.51 -4.04 7.12
N PHE A 67 -5.40 -3.32 6.95
CA PHE A 67 -4.82 -3.05 5.63
C PHE A 67 -4.48 -4.35 4.89
N VAL A 68 -3.76 -5.26 5.55
CA VAL A 68 -3.28 -6.50 4.91
C VAL A 68 -4.44 -7.43 4.56
N THR A 69 -5.33 -7.71 5.51
CA THR A 69 -6.43 -8.66 5.31
C THR A 69 -7.39 -8.19 4.23
N VAL A 70 -7.83 -6.93 4.27
CA VAL A 70 -8.74 -6.39 3.27
C VAL A 70 -8.08 -6.30 1.89
N SER A 71 -6.80 -5.95 1.81
CA SER A 71 -6.08 -5.92 0.53
C SER A 71 -5.99 -7.32 -0.09
N VAL A 72 -5.67 -8.34 0.70
CA VAL A 72 -5.60 -9.74 0.21
C VAL A 72 -6.97 -10.23 -0.25
N VAL A 73 -8.03 -9.98 0.53
CA VAL A 73 -9.40 -10.37 0.17
C VAL A 73 -9.86 -9.63 -1.09
N ALA A 74 -9.57 -8.33 -1.20
CA ALA A 74 -9.89 -7.52 -2.36
C ALA A 74 -9.22 -8.05 -3.64
N VAL A 75 -7.92 -8.33 -3.60
CA VAL A 75 -7.20 -8.90 -4.75
C VAL A 75 -7.72 -10.28 -5.10
N ALA A 76 -7.96 -11.15 -4.12
CA ALA A 76 -8.53 -12.48 -4.35
C ALA A 76 -9.93 -12.40 -4.99
N ALA A 77 -10.76 -11.45 -4.55
CA ALA A 77 -12.07 -11.22 -5.16
C ALA A 77 -11.95 -10.70 -6.60
N MET A 78 -11.05 -9.76 -6.87
CA MET A 78 -10.78 -9.26 -8.22
C MET A 78 -10.28 -10.37 -9.15
N GLU A 79 -9.39 -11.24 -8.66
CA GLU A 79 -8.87 -12.40 -9.40
C GLU A 79 -9.99 -13.41 -9.71
N LEU A 80 -10.80 -13.77 -8.70
CA LEU A 80 -11.94 -14.68 -8.86
C LEU A 80 -12.97 -14.16 -9.87
N ILE A 81 -13.25 -12.85 -9.85
CA ILE A 81 -14.17 -12.21 -10.79
C ILE A 81 -13.56 -12.11 -12.20
N GLY A 82 -12.24 -11.97 -12.29
CA GLY A 82 -11.47 -11.87 -13.54
C GLY A 82 -11.41 -13.15 -14.39
N ILE A 83 -11.85 -14.31 -13.88
CA ILE A 83 -11.85 -15.61 -14.58
C ILE A 83 -12.94 -15.72 -15.68
N ARG A 84 -13.57 -14.60 -16.08
CA ARG A 84 -14.55 -14.62 -17.16
C ARG A 84 -14.35 -13.47 -18.15
N ARG A 85 -13.35 -13.62 -19.03
CA ARG A 85 -13.37 -13.20 -20.43
C ARG A 85 -12.13 -13.69 -21.18
#